data_AF-B5GIU1-F1
#
_entry.id   AF-B5GIU1-F1
#
_cell.length_a   1.000
_cell.length_b   1.000
_cell.length_c   1.000
_cell.angle_alpha   90.00
_cell.angle_beta   90.00
_cell.angle_gamma   90.00
#
_symmetry.space_group_name_H-M   'P 1'
#
loop_
_entity.id
_entity.type
_entity.pdbx_description
1 polymer ?
#
loop_
_entity_poly.entity_id
_entity_poly.type
_entity_poly.pdbx_seq_one_letter_code
_entity_poly.pdbx_strand_id
1 'polypeptide(L)'
;MAEDGTGTGGGPGLAEWALRAVGAADLDALVEIRAEVMRADLERLGRYDERRVRRRMRDSFSPAHTSVILSGGALAGCVTLRPAEDGGHWLEHFYLAPRHQGRGLGGAVLRSLLERANGRPVRLHVLRGSAAQRLYARHGFAVEDEGPVDVLMVRPPGVAGPGAAPATPGTAPRRLRAERGGPGRPPSGR
;
A
#
# COMPACT_ATOMS: atom_id res chain seq x y z
N MET A 1 -32.73 -27.13 26.14
CA MET A 1 -32.42 -26.10 27.15
C MET A 1 -30.91 -26.10 27.34
N ALA A 2 -30.23 -25.21 26.64
CA ALA A 2 -28.85 -24.77 26.87
C ALA A 2 -28.59 -23.70 25.80
N GLU A 3 -29.03 -22.48 26.11
CA GLU A 3 -28.60 -21.30 25.39
C GLU A 3 -27.24 -20.92 25.98
N ASP A 4 -26.20 -20.86 25.15
CA ASP A 4 -24.94 -20.24 25.51
C ASP A 4 -24.69 -19.07 24.56
N GLY A 5 -24.93 -17.89 25.09
CA GLY A 5 -24.69 -16.63 24.42
C GLY A 5 -23.19 -16.37 24.32
N THR A 6 -22.72 -16.15 23.10
CA THR A 6 -21.47 -15.44 22.86
C THR A 6 -21.80 -14.04 22.41
N GLY A 7 -22.05 -13.17 23.39
CA GLY A 7 -22.00 -11.73 23.18
C GLY A 7 -20.57 -11.33 22.83
N THR A 8 -20.35 -10.84 21.61
CA THR A 8 -19.11 -10.16 21.23
C THR A 8 -19.39 -8.68 21.06
N GLY A 9 -19.03 -7.93 22.09
CA GLY A 9 -18.62 -6.52 22.13
C GLY A 9 -19.11 -5.57 21.04
N GLY A 10 -20.20 -4.85 21.33
CA GLY A 10 -20.48 -3.56 20.72
C GLY A 10 -19.57 -2.48 21.30
N GLY A 11 -18.48 -2.16 20.60
CA GLY A 11 -17.67 -0.95 20.85
C GLY A 11 -18.30 0.28 20.16
N PRO A 12 -18.24 1.49 20.74
CA PRO A 12 -18.98 2.64 20.25
C PRO A 12 -18.41 3.18 18.92
N GLY A 13 -19.26 3.26 17.89
CA GLY A 13 -19.27 4.36 16.92
C GLY A 13 -18.23 4.40 15.79
N LEU A 14 -17.47 3.34 15.52
CA LEU A 14 -16.73 3.24 14.25
C LEU A 14 -17.67 2.67 13.20
N ALA A 15 -17.97 3.47 12.17
CA ALA A 15 -18.80 3.10 11.03
C ALA A 15 -18.68 1.60 10.72
N GLU A 16 -19.79 0.86 10.77
CA GLU A 16 -19.81 -0.59 10.56
C GLU A 16 -19.22 -0.89 9.18
N TRP A 17 -17.93 -1.23 9.15
CA TRP A 17 -17.19 -1.43 7.92
C TRP A 17 -16.64 -2.85 7.87
N ALA A 18 -16.64 -3.43 6.68
CA ALA A 18 -16.23 -4.80 6.45
C ALA A 18 -15.35 -4.91 5.21
N LEU A 19 -14.47 -5.92 5.21
CA LEU A 19 -13.69 -6.31 4.04
C LEU A 19 -14.25 -7.60 3.48
N ARG A 20 -14.47 -7.59 2.17
CA ARG A 20 -15.04 -8.71 1.43
C ARG A 20 -14.15 -9.00 0.21
N ALA A 21 -14.01 -10.27 -0.17
CA ALA A 21 -13.34 -10.61 -1.43
C ALA A 21 -14.07 -9.94 -2.61
N VAL A 22 -13.30 -9.37 -3.53
CA VAL A 22 -13.89 -8.71 -4.70
C VAL A 22 -14.48 -9.73 -5.66
N GLY A 23 -15.68 -9.44 -6.16
CA GLY A 23 -16.31 -10.20 -7.24
C GLY A 23 -16.18 -9.49 -8.58
N ALA A 24 -16.40 -10.21 -9.68
CA ALA A 24 -16.40 -9.61 -11.02
C ALA A 24 -17.45 -8.49 -11.17
N ALA A 25 -18.58 -8.61 -10.46
CA ALA A 25 -19.65 -7.61 -10.44
C ALA A 25 -19.22 -6.27 -9.80
N ASP A 26 -18.15 -6.26 -9.00
CA ASP A 26 -17.65 -5.03 -8.37
C ASP A 26 -16.74 -4.22 -9.29
N LEU A 27 -16.19 -4.85 -10.34
CA LEU A 27 -15.14 -4.27 -11.17
C LEU A 27 -15.56 -2.91 -11.75
N ASP A 28 -16.76 -2.83 -12.31
CA ASP A 28 -17.25 -1.58 -12.92
C ASP A 28 -17.39 -0.47 -11.87
N ALA A 29 -17.91 -0.79 -10.69
CA ALA A 29 -18.02 0.20 -9.61
C ALA A 29 -16.64 0.65 -9.08
N LEU A 30 -15.66 -0.26 -9.01
CA LEU A 30 -14.30 0.07 -8.61
C LEU A 30 -13.56 0.90 -9.65
N VAL A 31 -13.81 0.65 -10.94
CA VAL A 31 -13.29 1.45 -12.07
C VAL A 31 -13.77 2.90 -11.94
N GLU A 32 -15.05 3.11 -11.64
CA GLU A 32 -15.61 4.46 -11.46
C GLU A 32 -15.07 5.14 -10.19
N ILE A 33 -14.99 4.42 -9.06
CA ILE A 33 -14.39 4.95 -7.82
C ILE A 33 -12.95 5.39 -8.07
N ARG A 34 -12.15 4.60 -8.79
CA ARG A 34 -10.77 4.98 -9.14
C ARG A 34 -10.75 6.23 -10.02
N ALA A 35 -11.58 6.28 -11.05
CA ALA A 35 -11.64 7.42 -11.96
C ALA A 35 -11.96 8.71 -11.20
N GLU A 36 -12.90 8.65 -10.25
CA GLU A 36 -13.29 9.77 -9.40
C GLU A 36 -12.18 10.17 -8.41
N VAL A 37 -11.62 9.21 -7.68
CA VAL A 37 -10.58 9.46 -6.66
C VAL A 37 -9.29 9.99 -7.27
N MET A 38 -8.86 9.43 -8.40
CA MET A 38 -7.62 9.86 -9.05
C MET A 38 -7.77 11.14 -9.87
N ARG A 39 -9.01 11.59 -10.16
CA ARG A 39 -9.27 12.75 -11.02
C ARG A 39 -8.52 13.98 -10.55
N ALA A 40 -8.76 14.41 -9.31
CA ALA A 40 -8.17 15.64 -8.77
C ALA A 40 -6.64 15.59 -8.70
N ASP A 41 -6.04 14.43 -8.39
CA ASP A 41 -4.59 14.28 -8.33
C ASP A 41 -3.97 14.24 -9.75
N LEU A 42 -4.60 13.57 -10.71
CA LEU A 42 -4.09 13.48 -12.08
C LEU A 42 -4.32 14.78 -12.89
N GLU A 43 -5.43 15.49 -12.66
CA GLU A 43 -5.69 16.80 -13.25
C GLU A 43 -4.64 17.81 -12.76
N ARG A 44 -4.31 17.79 -11.46
CA ARG A 44 -3.23 18.62 -10.90
C ARG A 44 -1.88 18.33 -11.55
N LEU A 45 -1.62 17.07 -11.87
CA LEU A 45 -0.39 16.64 -12.53
C LEU A 45 -0.42 16.86 -14.06
N GLY A 46 -1.55 17.31 -14.64
CA GLY A 46 -1.72 17.46 -16.09
C GLY A 46 -1.68 16.13 -16.85
N ARG A 47 -2.01 15.02 -16.18
CA ARG A 47 -1.90 13.64 -16.70
C ARG A 47 -3.23 12.88 -16.68
N TYR A 48 -4.35 13.57 -16.47
CA TYR A 48 -5.65 12.92 -16.44
C TYR A 48 -6.05 12.42 -17.83
N ASP A 49 -6.21 11.11 -17.94
CA ASP A 49 -6.77 10.44 -19.10
C ASP A 49 -7.79 9.42 -18.57
N GLU A 50 -9.07 9.73 -18.75
CA GLU A 50 -10.18 8.94 -18.24
C GLU A 50 -10.12 7.49 -18.76
N ARG A 51 -9.78 7.29 -20.04
CA ARG A 51 -9.68 5.96 -20.65
C ARG A 51 -8.53 5.17 -20.03
N ARG A 52 -7.39 5.82 -19.82
CA ARG A 52 -6.20 5.18 -19.25
C ARG A 52 -6.40 4.78 -17.79
N VAL A 53 -7.05 5.64 -16.99
CA VAL A 53 -7.35 5.34 -15.59
C VAL A 53 -8.30 4.15 -15.47
N ARG A 54 -9.37 4.13 -16.28
CA ARG A 54 -10.33 3.02 -16.31
C ARG A 54 -9.69 1.72 -16.78
N ARG A 55 -8.91 1.76 -17.87
CA ARG A 55 -8.23 0.57 -18.42
C ARG A 55 -7.22 -0.01 -17.43
N ARG A 56 -6.42 0.83 -16.76
CA ARG A 56 -5.40 0.36 -15.82
C ARG A 56 -6.00 -0.43 -14.65
N MET A 57 -7.18 -0.04 -14.17
CA MET A 57 -7.87 -0.82 -13.14
C MET A 57 -8.26 -2.20 -13.67
N ARG A 58 -8.84 -2.31 -14.87
CA ARG A 58 -9.19 -3.62 -15.47
C ARG A 58 -7.96 -4.48 -15.71
N ASP A 59 -6.89 -3.90 -16.27
CA ASP A 59 -5.66 -4.63 -16.59
C ASP A 59 -4.93 -5.13 -15.33
N SER A 60 -5.00 -4.37 -14.23
CA SER A 60 -4.33 -4.70 -12.95
C SER A 60 -5.28 -5.34 -11.93
N PHE A 61 -6.52 -5.67 -12.34
CA PHE A 61 -7.51 -6.26 -11.45
C PHE A 61 -7.14 -7.71 -11.17
N SER A 62 -6.70 -7.97 -9.94
CA SER A 62 -6.47 -9.31 -9.43
C SER A 62 -7.41 -9.60 -8.26
N PRO A 63 -8.44 -10.44 -8.45
CA PRO A 63 -9.38 -10.76 -7.37
C PRO A 63 -8.72 -11.54 -6.22
N ALA A 64 -7.60 -12.21 -6.48
CA ALA A 64 -6.87 -13.00 -5.47
C ALA A 64 -6.32 -12.16 -4.30
N HIS A 65 -6.02 -10.87 -4.54
CA HIS A 65 -5.40 -9.99 -3.54
C HIS A 65 -6.20 -8.72 -3.30
N THR A 66 -7.33 -8.54 -3.98
CA THR A 66 -8.16 -7.34 -3.90
C THR A 66 -9.39 -7.60 -3.04
N SER A 67 -9.61 -6.73 -2.08
CA SER A 67 -10.80 -6.71 -1.22
C SER A 67 -11.60 -5.45 -1.47
N VAL A 68 -12.93 -5.56 -1.43
CA VAL A 68 -13.82 -4.40 -1.38
C VAL A 68 -14.03 -3.97 0.07
N ILE A 69 -14.18 -2.67 0.24
CA ILE A 69 -14.48 -2.04 1.52
C ILE A 69 -15.96 -1.71 1.50
N LEU A 70 -16.70 -2.29 2.45
CA LEU A 70 -18.10 -1.98 2.69
C LEU A 70 -18.20 -1.05 3.90
N SER A 71 -19.08 -0.06 3.85
CA SER A 71 -19.42 0.82 4.98
C SER A 71 -20.94 0.91 5.09
N GLY A 72 -21.52 0.46 6.20
CA GLY A 72 -22.97 0.36 6.38
C GLY A 72 -23.65 -0.48 5.30
N GLY A 73 -22.99 -1.55 4.82
CA GLY A 73 -23.46 -2.41 3.73
C GLY A 73 -23.27 -1.87 2.31
N ALA A 74 -22.85 -0.61 2.13
CA ALA A 74 -22.62 -0.02 0.82
C ALA A 74 -21.15 -0.11 0.38
N LEU A 75 -20.92 -0.23 -0.93
CA LEU A 75 -19.56 -0.18 -1.50
C LEU A 75 -18.94 1.20 -1.24
N ALA A 76 -17.92 1.19 -0.40
CA ALA A 76 -17.16 2.37 -0.02
C ALA A 76 -15.84 2.48 -0.78
N GLY A 77 -15.29 1.38 -1.30
CA GLY A 77 -14.02 1.40 -2.00
C GLY A 77 -13.38 0.02 -2.20
N CYS A 78 -12.09 0.01 -2.49
CA CYS A 78 -11.28 -1.21 -2.57
C CYS A 78 -9.88 -1.01 -2.01
N VAL A 79 -9.24 -2.14 -1.77
CA VAL A 79 -7.82 -2.21 -1.41
C VAL A 79 -7.23 -3.51 -1.93
N THR A 80 -6.03 -3.44 -2.49
CA THR A 80 -5.25 -4.61 -2.88
C THR A 80 -4.08 -4.74 -1.92
N LEU A 81 -3.95 -5.90 -1.27
CA LEU A 81 -2.79 -6.23 -0.45
C LEU A 81 -2.17 -7.51 -1.01
N ARG A 82 -1.11 -7.36 -1.78
CA ARG A 82 -0.41 -8.51 -2.39
C ARG A 82 0.89 -8.81 -1.62
N PRO A 83 1.27 -10.09 -1.48
CA PRO A 83 2.57 -10.44 -0.92
C PRO A 83 3.69 -9.94 -1.85
N ALA A 84 4.78 -9.48 -1.25
CA ALA A 84 6.01 -9.11 -1.95
C ALA A 84 7.01 -10.27 -1.89
N GLU A 85 7.83 -10.44 -2.93
CA GLU A 85 8.80 -11.54 -3.02
C GLU A 85 9.87 -11.49 -1.92
N ASP A 86 10.14 -10.31 -1.38
CA ASP A 86 11.09 -10.07 -0.28
C ASP A 86 10.49 -10.32 1.12
N GLY A 87 9.30 -10.92 1.22
CA GLY A 87 8.63 -11.26 2.48
C GLY A 87 7.76 -10.15 3.08
N GLY A 88 7.65 -9.01 2.37
CA GLY A 88 6.75 -7.90 2.68
C GLY A 88 5.37 -8.00 2.02
N HIS A 89 4.67 -6.87 1.99
CA HIS A 89 3.41 -6.70 1.26
C HIS A 89 3.43 -5.41 0.45
N TRP A 90 2.77 -5.43 -0.71
CA TRP A 90 2.45 -4.24 -1.48
C TRP A 90 0.99 -3.88 -1.25
N LEU A 91 0.76 -2.68 -0.73
CA LEU A 91 -0.54 -2.04 -0.65
C LEU A 91 -0.75 -1.22 -1.92
N GLU A 92 -1.70 -1.67 -2.73
CA GLU A 92 -2.04 -1.08 -4.02
C GLU A 92 -3.54 -0.82 -4.08
N HIS A 93 -3.96 0.01 -5.04
CA HIS A 93 -5.37 0.28 -5.33
C HIS A 93 -6.23 0.65 -4.10
N PHE A 94 -5.65 1.33 -3.12
CA PHE A 94 -6.39 1.78 -1.95
C PHE A 94 -7.20 3.03 -2.30
N TYR A 95 -8.46 2.81 -2.68
CA TYR A 95 -9.37 3.86 -3.09
C TYR A 95 -10.62 3.82 -2.24
N LEU A 96 -11.03 4.99 -1.75
CA LEU A 96 -12.30 5.19 -1.07
C LEU A 96 -13.11 6.23 -1.82
N ALA A 97 -14.38 5.95 -2.07
CA ALA A 97 -15.31 6.90 -2.67
C ALA A 97 -15.28 8.22 -1.86
N PRO A 98 -15.23 9.40 -2.51
CA PRO A 98 -15.08 10.69 -1.84
C PRO A 98 -16.07 10.93 -0.71
N ARG A 99 -17.31 10.46 -0.87
CA ARG A 99 -18.38 10.51 0.17
C ARG A 99 -18.02 9.81 1.50
N HIS A 100 -17.07 8.89 1.50
CA HIS A 100 -16.59 8.17 2.68
C HIS A 100 -15.20 8.63 3.17
N GLN A 101 -14.59 9.60 2.49
CA GLN A 101 -13.30 10.18 2.90
C GLN A 101 -13.48 11.17 4.06
N GLY A 102 -12.40 11.43 4.82
CA GLY A 102 -12.43 12.37 5.95
C GLY A 102 -13.16 11.91 7.20
N ARG A 103 -13.76 10.71 7.19
CA ARG A 103 -14.54 10.14 8.32
C ARG A 103 -13.78 9.08 9.13
N GLY A 104 -12.45 9.00 8.94
CA GLY A 104 -11.61 8.00 9.61
C GLY A 104 -11.67 6.57 9.05
N LEU A 105 -12.55 6.29 8.08
CA LEU A 105 -12.69 4.95 7.46
C LEU A 105 -11.36 4.45 6.86
N GLY A 106 -10.66 5.29 6.10
CA GLY A 106 -9.38 4.92 5.49
C GLY A 106 -8.31 4.56 6.52
N GLY A 107 -8.26 5.27 7.65
CA GLY A 107 -7.35 4.95 8.73
C GLY A 107 -7.73 3.65 9.45
N ALA A 108 -9.03 3.37 9.61
CA ALA A 108 -9.50 2.13 10.23
C ALA A 108 -9.19 0.90 9.37
N VAL A 109 -9.48 0.98 8.06
CA VAL A 109 -9.14 -0.08 7.09
C VAL A 109 -7.62 -0.30 7.06
N LEU A 110 -6.84 0.78 6.97
CA LEU A 110 -5.38 0.68 6.92
C LEU A 110 -4.80 0.02 8.18
N ARG A 111 -5.30 0.37 9.39
CA ARG A 111 -4.85 -0.29 10.63
C ARG A 111 -5.09 -1.80 10.60
N SER A 112 -6.28 -2.24 10.21
CA SER A 112 -6.61 -3.67 10.14
C SER A 112 -5.74 -4.41 9.11
N LEU A 113 -5.41 -3.78 7.98
CA LEU A 113 -4.49 -4.36 7.01
C LEU A 113 -3.07 -4.47 7.55
N LEU A 114 -2.60 -3.48 8.31
CA LEU A 114 -1.30 -3.51 8.96
C LEU A 114 -1.22 -4.57 10.07
N GLU A 115 -2.30 -4.80 10.79
CA GLU A 115 -2.43 -5.92 11.75
C GLU A 115 -2.32 -7.27 11.04
N ARG A 116 -2.99 -7.44 9.90
CA ARG A 116 -2.89 -8.66 9.06
C ARG A 116 -1.51 -8.88 8.46
N ALA A 117 -0.78 -7.80 8.16
CA ALA A 117 0.61 -7.89 7.73
C ALA A 117 1.54 -8.40 8.85
N ASN A 118 1.07 -8.45 10.10
CA ASN A 118 1.73 -9.07 11.24
C ASN A 118 3.19 -8.63 11.42
N GLY A 119 3.42 -7.31 11.34
CA GLY A 119 4.75 -6.71 11.51
C GLY A 119 5.67 -6.85 10.29
N ARG A 120 5.22 -7.41 9.16
CA ARG A 120 5.99 -7.44 7.90
C ARG A 120 6.05 -6.04 7.26
N PRO A 121 7.09 -5.75 6.44
CA PRO A 121 7.17 -4.48 5.74
C PRO A 121 6.00 -4.32 4.77
N VAL A 122 5.45 -3.11 4.70
CA VAL A 122 4.37 -2.78 3.77
C VAL A 122 4.80 -1.59 2.92
N ARG A 123 4.69 -1.73 1.60
CA ARG A 123 5.10 -0.74 0.61
C ARG A 123 3.91 -0.26 -0.19
N LEU A 124 3.92 1.01 -0.59
CA LEU A 124 2.90 1.58 -1.45
C LEU A 124 3.45 2.71 -2.31
N HIS A 125 2.82 2.92 -3.47
CA HIS A 125 3.01 4.13 -4.26
C HIS A 125 1.83 5.07 -4.06
N VAL A 126 2.13 6.33 -3.78
CA VAL A 126 1.12 7.39 -3.64
C VAL A 126 1.48 8.56 -4.55
N LEU A 127 0.49 9.15 -5.22
CA LEU A 127 0.73 10.29 -6.10
C LEU A 127 1.33 11.48 -5.34
N ARG A 128 2.23 12.20 -6.00
CA ARG A 128 2.88 13.39 -5.43
C ARG A 128 1.84 14.47 -5.10
N GLY A 129 1.87 14.97 -3.87
CA GLY A 129 0.94 15.99 -3.37
C GLY A 129 -0.47 15.48 -3.04
N SER A 130 -0.70 14.16 -3.08
CA SER A 130 -1.98 13.59 -2.67
C SER A 130 -2.18 13.68 -1.16
N ALA A 131 -3.42 13.97 -0.73
CA ALA A 131 -3.78 14.01 0.69
C ALA A 131 -3.54 12.67 1.41
N ALA A 132 -3.50 11.57 0.65
CA ALA A 132 -3.22 10.23 1.16
C ALA A 132 -1.80 10.10 1.77
N GLN A 133 -0.83 10.91 1.34
CA GLN A 133 0.53 10.90 1.92
C GLN A 133 0.49 11.19 3.43
N ARG A 134 -0.32 12.18 3.85
CA ARG A 134 -0.50 12.52 5.26
C ARG A 134 -1.17 11.41 6.05
N LEU A 135 -2.07 10.64 5.42
CA LEU A 135 -2.68 9.48 6.05
C LEU A 135 -1.60 8.41 6.30
N TYR A 136 -0.84 8.03 5.27
CA TYR A 136 0.19 7.00 5.40
C TYR A 136 1.29 7.39 6.39
N ALA A 137 1.77 8.64 6.35
CA ALA A 137 2.76 9.14 7.30
C ALA A 137 2.31 8.98 8.76
N ARG A 138 1.02 9.25 9.07
CA ARG A 138 0.46 9.04 10.42
C ARG A 138 0.39 7.57 10.85
N HIS A 139 0.40 6.65 9.89
CA HIS A 139 0.39 5.20 10.14
C HIS A 139 1.79 4.57 10.12
N GLY A 140 2.85 5.40 10.15
CA GLY A 140 4.23 4.95 10.26
C GLY A 140 4.90 4.60 8.93
N PHE A 141 4.32 5.01 7.80
CA PHE A 141 5.00 4.94 6.52
C PHE A 141 5.98 6.11 6.38
N ALA A 142 7.21 5.82 5.97
CA ALA A 142 8.22 6.80 5.63
C ALA A 142 8.39 6.86 4.10
N VAL A 143 8.75 8.03 3.57
CA VAL A 143 9.12 8.17 2.16
C VAL A 143 10.48 7.49 1.97
N GLU A 144 10.55 6.52 1.05
CA GLU A 144 11.79 5.82 0.70
C GLU A 144 12.35 6.34 -0.63
N ASP A 145 11.47 6.61 -1.60
CA ASP A 145 11.85 7.18 -2.90
C ASP A 145 10.76 8.14 -3.39
N GLU A 146 11.16 9.21 -4.07
CA GLU A 146 10.24 10.18 -4.68
C GLU A 146 10.53 10.29 -6.17
N GLY A 147 9.64 9.72 -6.97
CA GLY A 147 9.63 9.86 -8.41
C GLY A 147 8.98 11.16 -8.88
N PRO A 148 8.99 11.41 -10.20
CA PRO A 148 8.39 12.62 -10.77
C PRO A 148 6.87 12.71 -10.61
N VAL A 149 6.19 11.57 -10.38
CA VAL A 149 4.72 11.47 -10.36
C VAL A 149 4.22 10.78 -9.08
N ASP A 150 4.95 9.80 -8.58
CA ASP A 150 4.60 9.02 -7.40
C ASP A 150 5.74 8.98 -6.38
N VAL A 151 5.36 8.77 -5.13
CA VAL A 151 6.22 8.66 -3.97
C VAL A 151 6.08 7.24 -3.45
N LEU A 152 7.19 6.52 -3.39
CA LEU A 152 7.29 5.24 -2.71
C LEU A 152 7.35 5.49 -1.21
N MET A 153 6.35 4.97 -0.49
CA MET A 153 6.34 4.99 0.95
C MET A 153 6.42 3.57 1.50
N VAL A 154 7.31 3.37 2.47
CA VAL A 154 7.57 2.09 3.10
C VAL A 154 7.34 2.22 4.60
N ARG A 155 6.54 1.29 5.12
CA ARG A 155 6.47 1.05 6.56
C ARG A 155 7.45 -0.09 6.86
N PRO A 156 8.52 0.18 7.64
CA PRO A 156 9.46 -0.87 8.03
C PRO A 156 8.73 -1.96 8.84
N PRO A 157 9.30 -3.16 8.94
CA PRO A 157 8.74 -4.18 9.80
C PRO A 157 8.60 -3.64 11.22
N GLY A 158 7.38 -3.67 11.74
CA GLY A 158 7.12 -3.25 13.11
C GLY A 158 7.48 -4.40 14.02
N VAL A 159 8.51 -4.22 14.87
CA VAL A 159 8.76 -5.12 16.00
C VAL A 159 7.44 -5.25 16.78
N ALA A 160 6.91 -6.46 16.88
CA ALA A 160 5.77 -6.74 17.74
C ALA A 160 6.20 -6.46 19.19
N GLY A 161 5.82 -5.30 19.75
CA GLY A 161 6.05 -4.94 21.15
C GLY A 161 7.51 -4.57 21.49
N PRO A 162 7.75 -3.88 22.64
CA PRO A 162 9.06 -3.34 23.00
C PRO A 162 9.98 -4.48 23.45
N GLY A 163 10.93 -4.87 22.59
CA GLY A 163 11.87 -5.93 22.94
C GLY A 163 12.86 -6.29 21.85
N ALA A 164 13.25 -5.35 20.98
CA ALA A 164 14.42 -5.56 20.14
C ALA A 164 15.03 -4.20 19.76
N ALA A 165 16.25 -3.97 20.19
CA ALA A 165 17.06 -2.82 19.83
C ALA A 165 17.15 -2.69 18.29
N PRO A 166 17.24 -1.47 17.75
CA PRO A 166 17.31 -1.27 16.31
C PRO A 166 18.61 -1.89 15.77
N ALA A 167 18.47 -2.94 14.97
CA ALA A 167 19.54 -3.38 14.09
C ALA A 167 19.76 -2.25 13.07
N THR A 168 20.92 -1.60 13.19
CA THR A 168 21.46 -0.65 12.20
C THR A 168 21.31 -1.19 10.78
N PRO A 169 20.87 -0.36 9.80
CA PRO A 169 20.82 -0.77 8.40
C PRO A 169 22.24 -1.03 7.91
N GLY A 170 22.59 -2.31 7.81
CA GLY A 170 23.83 -2.79 7.25
C GLY A 170 23.83 -2.69 5.73
N THR A 171 24.80 -1.95 5.22
CA THR A 171 25.57 -2.28 4.02
C THR A 171 24.85 -2.11 2.67
N ALA A 172 25.11 -0.95 2.07
CA ALA A 172 24.92 -0.67 0.65
C ALA A 172 25.56 -1.76 -0.25
N PRO A 173 24.98 -2.06 -1.42
CA PRO A 173 25.52 -3.05 -2.33
C PRO A 173 26.92 -2.64 -2.83
N ARG A 174 27.88 -3.57 -2.67
CA ARG A 174 29.27 -3.49 -3.16
C ARG A 174 29.29 -3.03 -4.62
N ARG A 175 29.93 -1.89 -4.87
CA ARG A 175 30.19 -1.38 -6.22
C ARG A 175 30.97 -2.41 -7.04
N LEU A 176 30.44 -2.65 -8.22
CA LEU A 176 31.10 -3.23 -9.39
C LEU A 176 32.49 -2.59 -9.57
N ARG A 177 33.56 -3.37 -9.39
CA ARG A 177 34.93 -2.93 -9.66
C ARG A 177 35.23 -3.20 -11.13
N ALA A 178 34.89 -2.22 -11.98
CA ALA A 178 35.32 -2.16 -13.37
C ALA A 178 36.54 -1.23 -13.49
N GLU A 179 37.68 -1.86 -13.79
CA GLU A 179 38.78 -1.42 -14.66
C GLU A 179 39.66 -0.20 -14.29
N ARG A 180 40.99 -0.42 -14.30
CA ARG A 180 41.95 0.19 -15.26
C ARG A 180 43.42 -0.14 -14.92
N GLY A 181 44.05 -0.89 -15.83
CA GLY A 181 45.35 -0.67 -16.47
C GLY A 181 46.59 -0.17 -15.70
N GLY A 182 47.61 -1.06 -15.63
CA GLY A 182 49.00 -0.80 -16.04
C GLY A 182 50.03 -0.42 -14.95
N PRO A 183 51.34 -0.39 -15.29
CA PRO A 183 52.20 -1.53 -15.65
C PRO A 183 53.39 -1.66 -14.67
N GLY A 184 54.02 -2.84 -14.52
CA GLY A 184 55.14 -2.95 -13.56
C GLY A 184 55.97 -4.23 -13.54
N ARG A 185 57.01 -4.23 -14.38
CA ARG A 185 58.33 -4.89 -14.28
C ARG A 185 58.45 -6.42 -14.45
N PRO A 186 59.46 -6.88 -15.23
CA PRO A 186 59.98 -8.24 -15.21
C PRO A 186 61.05 -8.38 -14.10
N PRO A 187 61.42 -9.62 -13.72
CA PRO A 187 62.83 -9.99 -13.91
C PRO A 187 63.12 -11.46 -14.29
N SER A 188 64.20 -11.63 -15.08
CA SER A 188 65.31 -12.60 -14.95
C SER A 188 64.95 -14.07 -14.66
N GLY A 189 65.21 -15.05 -15.53
CA GLY A 189 66.50 -15.38 -16.13
C GLY A 189 67.17 -16.51 -15.34
N ARG A 190 67.16 -17.74 -15.87
CA ARG A 190 68.28 -18.69 -15.88
C ARG A 190 67.99 -19.85 -16.81
#